data_AF-A0A6J1VBP3-F1
#
_entry.id   AF-A0A6J1VBP3-F1
#
_cell.length_a   1.000
_cell.length_b   1.000
_cell.length_c   1.000
_cell.angle_alpha   90.00
_cell.angle_beta   90.00
_cell.angle_gamma   90.00
#
_symmetry.space_group_name_H-M   'P 1'
#
loop_
_entity.id
_entity.type
_entity.pdbx_description
1 polymer ?
#
loop_
_entity_poly.entity_id
_entity_poly.type
_entity_poly.pdbx_seq_one_letter_code
_entity_poly.pdbx_strand_id
1 'polypeptide(L)' 'MELGEMLYNKSEYIETASGNKVSRQSVLCGSQNIVLNGKTIVMNDCIIRGDLANVRVGRHCVVKSRSVIRPPFKKFSKG' A
#
# COMPACT_ATOMS: atom_id res chain seq x y z
N MET A 1 20.03 12.06 -9.55
CA MET A 1 19.03 12.56 -8.57
C MET A 1 19.02 11.56 -7.44
N GLU A 2 19.74 11.85 -6.36
CA GLU A 2 19.92 10.89 -5.26
C GLU A 2 18.62 10.82 -4.45
N LEU A 3 18.00 9.65 -4.43
CA LEU A 3 16.81 9.39 -3.64
C LEU A 3 17.21 9.44 -2.17
N GLY A 4 16.81 10.51 -1.47
CA GLY A 4 17.09 10.68 -0.05
C GLY A 4 16.70 9.42 0.74
N GLU A 5 17.62 8.96 1.58
CA GLU A 5 17.42 7.79 2.41
C GLU A 5 16.29 8.06 3.41
N MET A 6 15.16 7.39 3.22
CA MET A 6 14.04 7.51 4.13
C MET A 6 14.23 6.52 5.27
N LEU A 7 14.72 7.01 6.40
CA LEU A 7 14.85 6.23 7.62
C LEU A 7 13.46 5.87 8.12
N TYR A 8 13.19 4.57 8.23
CA TYR A 8 11.95 4.03 8.79
C TYR A 8 12.29 3.22 10.05
N ASN A 9 11.47 3.39 11.07
CA ASN A 9 11.65 2.65 12.31
C ASN A 9 11.10 1.23 12.14
N LYS A 10 11.93 0.19 12.29
CA LYS A 10 11.48 -1.20 12.13
C LYS A 10 10.36 -1.57 13.10
N SER A 11 10.27 -0.90 14.26
CA SER A 11 9.20 -1.11 15.23
C SER A 11 7.83 -0.60 14.76
N GLU A 12 7.79 0.35 13.84
CA GLU A 12 6.54 0.94 13.33
C GLU A 12 6.08 0.30 12.01
N TYR A 13 6.96 -0.48 11.37
CA TYR A 13 6.73 -1.09 10.07
C TYR A 13 6.75 -2.62 10.16
N ILE A 14 5.81 -3.23 9.47
CA ILE A 14 5.74 -4.66 9.25
C ILE A 14 6.45 -4.96 7.94
N GLU A 15 7.47 -5.81 7.99
CA GLU A 15 8.11 -6.35 6.81
C GLU A 15 7.47 -7.69 6.46
N THR A 16 7.02 -7.84 5.21
CA THR A 16 6.45 -9.08 4.69
C THR A 16 7.49 -9.85 3.88
N ALA A 17 7.29 -11.16 3.69
CA ALA A 17 8.22 -12.03 2.94
C ALA A 17 8.50 -11.55 1.50
N SER A 18 7.57 -10.82 0.89
CA SER A 18 7.73 -10.22 -0.45
C SER A 18 8.54 -8.90 -0.44
N GLY A 19 9.08 -8.50 0.71
CA GLY A 19 9.82 -7.26 0.90
C GLY A 19 8.94 -6.02 0.96
N ASN A 20 7.63 -6.14 1.23
CA ASN A 20 6.79 -4.96 1.45
C ASN A 20 6.95 -4.48 2.88
N LYS A 21 7.04 -3.16 3.05
CA LYS A 21 7.10 -2.46 4.33
C LYS A 21 5.79 -1.74 4.52
N VAL A 22 5.01 -2.16 5.51
CA VAL A 22 3.69 -1.62 5.79
C VAL A 22 3.67 -1.01 7.17
N SER A 23 3.37 0.28 7.27
CA SER A 23 3.20 0.93 8.57
C SER A 23 2.06 0.30 9.36
N ARG A 24 2.28 0.08 10.66
CA ARG A 24 1.25 -0.39 11.61
C ARG A 24 0.12 0.62 11.79
N GLN A 25 0.37 1.89 11.52
CA GLN A 25 -0.63 2.96 11.57
C GLN A 25 -1.46 3.05 10.28
N SER A 26 -1.10 2.32 9.22
CA SER A 26 -1.87 2.31 7.98
C SER A 26 -3.17 1.52 8.15
N VAL A 27 -4.24 2.01 7.52
CA VAL A 27 -5.55 1.36 7.51
C VAL A 27 -5.73 0.64 6.18
N LEU A 28 -5.75 -0.69 6.25
CA LEU A 28 -6.01 -1.55 5.11
C LEU A 28 -7.40 -2.18 5.28
N CYS A 29 -8.39 -1.69 4.53
CA CYS A 29 -9.73 -2.29 4.51
C CYS A 29 -9.79 -3.34 3.39
N GLY A 30 -10.35 -4.53 3.66
CA GLY A 30 -10.50 -5.56 2.62
C GLY A 30 -9.16 -6.14 2.14
N SER A 31 -8.33 -6.63 3.06
CA SER A 31 -7.00 -7.19 2.78
C SER A 31 -6.99 -8.30 1.71
N GLN A 32 -8.06 -9.08 1.57
CA GLN A 32 -8.23 -10.09 0.53
C GLN A 32 -8.20 -9.51 -0.90
N ASN A 33 -8.61 -8.24 -1.04
CA ASN A 33 -8.67 -7.50 -2.30
C ASN A 33 -7.49 -6.54 -2.47
N ILE A 34 -6.49 -6.58 -1.59
CA ILE A 34 -5.29 -5.74 -1.68
C ILE A 34 -4.13 -6.63 -2.08
N VAL A 35 -3.58 -6.38 -3.27
CA VAL A 35 -2.40 -7.10 -3.78
C VAL A 35 -1.22 -6.15 -3.81
N LEU A 36 -0.17 -6.47 -3.05
CA LEU A 36 1.09 -5.74 -3.03
C LEU A 36 2.17 -6.56 -3.75
N ASN A 37 2.63 -6.11 -4.91
CA ASN A 37 3.49 -6.90 -5.80
C ASN A 37 4.99 -6.87 -5.44
N GLY A 38 5.31 -6.82 -4.14
CA GLY A 38 6.67 -6.88 -3.59
C GLY A 38 7.43 -5.54 -3.62
N LYS A 39 8.32 -5.34 -2.65
CA LYS A 39 9.12 -4.10 -2.48
C LYS A 39 8.26 -2.82 -2.43
N THR A 40 7.04 -2.91 -1.90
CA THR A 40 6.15 -1.76 -1.72
C THR A 40 6.36 -1.13 -0.35
N ILE A 41 6.38 0.19 -0.28
CA ILE A 41 6.48 0.94 0.99
C ILE A 41 5.17 1.67 1.24
N VAL A 42 4.50 1.37 2.35
CA VAL A 42 3.26 2.03 2.78
C VAL A 42 3.57 2.81 4.06
N MET A 43 3.55 4.14 3.97
CA MET A 43 3.84 5.03 5.09
C MET A 43 2.68 5.14 6.09
N ASN A 44 2.95 5.83 7.20
CA ASN A 44 2.00 6.14 8.28
C ASN A 44 0.76 6.88 7.77
N ASP A 45 -0.38 6.65 8.40
CA ASP A 45 -1.69 7.23 8.05
C ASP A 45 -2.17 6.96 6.62
N CYS A 46 -1.57 6.00 5.91
CA CYS A 46 -2.06 5.59 4.60
C CYS A 46 -3.37 4.80 4.76
N ILE A 47 -4.36 5.10 3.93
CA ILE A 47 -5.64 4.40 3.90
C ILE A 47 -5.78 3.72 2.54
N ILE A 48 -5.75 2.40 2.51
CA ILE A 48 -6.01 1.60 1.31
C ILE A 48 -7.32 0.86 1.49
N ARG A 49 -8.30 1.22 0.65
CA ARG A 49 -9.64 0.65 0.68
C ARG A 49 -9.80 -0.44 -0.38
N GLY A 50 -9.56 -1.70 -0.02
CA GLY A 50 -9.90 -2.86 -0.87
C GLY A 50 -11.32 -3.39 -0.68
N ASP A 51 -12.12 -2.78 0.18
CA ASP A 51 -13.50 -3.22 0.49
C ASP A 51 -14.45 -3.05 -0.70
N LEU A 52 -14.29 -1.99 -1.49
CA LEU A 52 -15.19 -1.67 -2.61
C LEU A 52 -14.77 -2.34 -3.94
N ALA A 53 -13.47 -2.49 -4.19
CA ALA A 53 -12.93 -3.06 -5.41
C ALA A 53 -11.47 -3.53 -5.20
N ASN A 54 -10.98 -4.33 -6.14
CA ASN A 54 -9.65 -4.94 -6.07
C ASN A 54 -8.55 -3.88 -6.29
N VAL A 55 -7.72 -3.64 -5.27
CA VAL A 55 -6.60 -2.69 -5.32
C VAL A 55 -5.32 -3.45 -5.57
N ARG A 56 -4.64 -3.12 -6.67
CA ARG A 56 -3.33 -3.70 -7.00
C ARG A 56 -2.27 -2.62 -6.98
N VAL A 57 -1.28 -2.81 -6.12
CA VAL A 57 -0.08 -1.98 -6.07
C VAL A 57 1.05 -2.70 -6.80
N GLY A 58 1.70 -1.99 -7.72
CA GLY A 58 2.81 -2.51 -8.51
C GLY A 58 4.07 -2.76 -7.68
N ARG A 59 5.13 -3.20 -8.36
CA ARG A 59 6.44 -3.44 -7.74
C ARG A 59 7.20 -2.12 -7.58
N HIS A 60 7.97 -1.97 -6.50
CA HIS A 60 8.74 -0.75 -6.19
C HIS A 60 7.87 0.51 -6.04
N CYS A 61 6.64 0.35 -5.57
CA CYS A 61 5.76 1.48 -5.29
C CYS A 61 6.03 2.06 -3.90
N VAL A 62 5.91 3.38 -3.78
CA VAL A 62 6.00 4.11 -2.51
C VAL A 62 4.72 4.90 -2.31
N VAL A 63 3.97 4.55 -1.29
CA VAL A 63 2.75 5.25 -0.89
C VAL A 63 3.08 6.17 0.26
N LYS A 64 2.94 7.48 0.02
CA LYS A 64 3.31 8.53 0.98
C LYS A 64 2.34 8.58 2.17
N SER A 65 2.78 9.18 3.27
CA SER A 65 1.94 9.35 4.45
C SER A 65 0.65 10.13 4.13
N ARG A 66 -0.44 9.78 4.81
CA ARG A 66 -1.79 10.36 4.60
C ARG A 66 -2.36 10.18 3.18
N SER A 67 -1.82 9.25 2.39
CA SER A 67 -2.38 8.95 1.07
C SER A 67 -3.63 8.09 1.21
N VAL A 68 -4.69 8.43 0.48
CA VAL A 68 -5.95 7.69 0.48
C VAL A 68 -6.16 7.03 -0.88
N ILE A 69 -6.05 5.71 -0.92
CA ILE A 69 -6.30 4.89 -2.09
C ILE A 69 -7.72 4.34 -1.97
N ARG A 70 -8.66 5.03 -2.65
CA ARG A 70 -10.04 4.57 -2.84
C ARG A 70 -10.20 4.04 -4.27
N PRO A 71 -10.53 2.76 -4.47
CA PRO A 71 -10.77 2.23 -5.80
C PRO A 71 -12.13 2.72 -6.32
N PRO A 72 -12.27 2.85 -7.65
CA PRO A 72 -13.52 3.31 -8.25
C PRO A 72 -14.63 2.27 -8.07
N PHE A 73 -15.85 2.74 -7.81
CA PHE A 73 -17.05 1.90 -7.74
C PHE A 73 -17.38 1.23 -9.09
N LYS A 74 -16.90 1.80 -10.20
CA LYS A 74 -17.16 1.32 -11.55
C LYS A 74 -16.20 0.20 -11.90
N LYS A 75 -16.66 -1.04 -11.70
CA LYS A 75 -16.03 -2.21 -12.33
C LYS A 75 -16.15 -2.00 -13.84
N PHE A 76 -15.05 -1.68 -14.51
CA PHE A 76 -14.97 -1.92 -15.94
C PHE A 76 -15.07 -3.44 -16.12
N SER A 77 -16.28 -3.92 -16.36
CA SER A 77 -16.49 -5.22 -16.97
C SER A 77 -15.71 -5.15 -18.27
N LYS A 78 -14.60 -5.87 -18.36
CA LYS A 78 -13.97 -6.12 -19.65
C LYS A 78 -15.07 -6.73 -20.52
N GLY A 79 -15.37 -6.05 -21.64
CA GLY A 79 -16.15 -6.63 -22.72
C GLY A 79 -15.43 -7.84 -23.29
#